data_AF-A0AAU9RKM2-F1
#
_entry.id   AF-A0AAU9RKM2-F1
#
_cell.length_a   1.000
_cell.length_b   1.000
_cell.length_c   1.000
_cell.angle_alpha   90.00
_cell.angle_beta   90.00
_cell.angle_gamma   90.00
#
_symmetry.space_group_name_H-M   'P 1'
#
loop_
_entity.id
_entity.type
_entity.pdbx_description
1 polymer ?
#
loop_
_entity_poly.entity_id
_entity_poly.type
_entity_poly.pdbx_seq_one_letter_code
_entity_poly.pdbx_strand_id
1 'polypeptide(L)'
;MNLWPPNPHARPGQARSQPRRKVHRHHHTSQPLPPPPRPLWRPAPPLPHRRLPLHRCRPARELRKPRLSPSRLSSYSFSRAVMMLCPQAEDLVRRHRPDAIISDVNLPWTAQVARKYDIPRIIFHGTCLFSLCVSDSVTRYRPYEGIDSDYELFLVPVLPEKVPIARSWMPSRFFRRLGLQDFSADFAEAERNTYGVVANTLFEIEPQYVDHYGKITGKKVWPVGPVSLCNEEGLTMADRGNRTSIEKGQCLSWLNSKEPNSVIYVCFGSLCVFAESQLVEIGLGLEASMCNFIWVVRDGTGDGVALGDLRRE
;
A
#
# COMPACT_ATOMS: atom_id res chain seq x y z
N MET A 1 19.06 -19.66 -30.12
CA MET A 1 20.17 -20.63 -29.97
C MET A 1 19.87 -21.50 -28.77
N ASN A 2 19.58 -22.78 -29.04
CA ASN A 2 19.25 -23.81 -28.04
C ASN A 2 20.54 -24.44 -27.50
N LEU A 3 20.64 -24.72 -26.21
CA LEU A 3 21.55 -25.73 -25.66
C LEU A 3 20.99 -26.37 -24.39
N TRP A 4 20.42 -27.57 -24.52
CA TRP A 4 20.53 -28.68 -23.56
C TRP A 4 20.41 -30.01 -24.33
N PRO A 5 21.20 -31.06 -24.03
CA PRO A 5 21.24 -32.29 -24.83
C PRO A 5 20.08 -33.26 -24.52
N PRO A 6 19.71 -34.17 -25.45
CA PRO A 6 18.62 -35.13 -25.27
C PRO A 6 19.05 -36.45 -24.61
N ASN A 7 18.09 -37.06 -23.91
CA ASN A 7 18.15 -38.32 -23.17
C ASN A 7 18.17 -39.55 -24.12
N PRO A 8 19.12 -40.51 -24.03
CA PRO A 8 19.31 -41.56 -25.02
C PRO A 8 18.62 -42.89 -24.68
N HIS A 9 17.33 -42.88 -24.32
CA HIS A 9 16.54 -44.13 -24.22
C HIS A 9 15.07 -43.92 -24.61
N ALA A 10 14.77 -43.93 -25.91
CA ALA A 10 13.44 -44.24 -26.43
C ALA A 10 13.56 -44.84 -27.83
N ARG A 11 13.25 -46.13 -27.98
CA ARG A 11 13.16 -46.82 -29.28
C ARG A 11 11.82 -46.50 -29.98
N PRO A 12 11.77 -46.54 -31.33
CA PRO A 12 10.61 -46.11 -32.10
C PRO A 12 9.63 -47.26 -32.43
N GLY A 13 8.36 -46.89 -32.58
CA GLY A 13 7.38 -47.64 -33.37
C GLY A 13 6.33 -48.42 -32.57
N GLN A 14 5.09 -47.97 -32.64
CA GLN A 14 3.98 -48.75 -33.23
C GLN A 14 2.69 -47.92 -33.19
N ALA A 15 2.23 -47.53 -34.37
CA ALA A 15 0.87 -47.10 -34.58
C ALA A 15 -0.04 -48.33 -34.43
N ARG A 16 -1.04 -48.25 -33.54
CA ARG A 16 -2.22 -49.11 -33.56
C ARG A 16 -3.47 -48.23 -33.53
N SER A 17 -4.20 -48.30 -34.63
CA SER A 17 -5.56 -47.82 -34.81
C SER A 17 -6.53 -48.57 -33.91
N GLN A 18 -7.45 -47.87 -33.25
CA GLN A 18 -8.73 -48.41 -32.76
C GLN A 18 -9.77 -47.27 -32.61
N PRO A 19 -11.08 -47.58 -32.57
CA PRO A 19 -12.05 -46.97 -33.48
C PRO A 19 -12.85 -45.81 -32.86
N ARG A 20 -13.41 -44.97 -33.75
CA ARG A 20 -14.33 -43.87 -33.41
C ARG A 20 -15.53 -44.37 -32.60
N ARG A 21 -15.54 -44.10 -31.29
CA ARG A 21 -16.77 -44.10 -30.49
C ARG A 21 -17.53 -42.80 -30.74
N LYS A 22 -18.75 -42.92 -31.29
CA LYS A 22 -19.76 -41.85 -31.32
C LYS A 22 -20.10 -41.51 -29.87
N VAL A 23 -19.74 -40.32 -29.42
CA VAL A 23 -20.26 -39.76 -28.16
C VAL A 23 -21.51 -38.98 -28.51
N HIS A 24 -22.65 -39.44 -27.97
CA HIS A 24 -23.92 -38.74 -28.05
C HIS A 24 -23.80 -37.37 -27.36
N ARG A 25 -24.18 -36.31 -28.10
CA ARG A 25 -24.37 -34.97 -27.55
C ARG A 25 -25.54 -35.00 -26.58
N HIS A 26 -25.27 -34.94 -25.28
CA HIS A 26 -26.25 -34.46 -24.32
C HIS A 26 -26.32 -32.94 -24.46
N HIS A 27 -27.44 -32.44 -25.01
CA HIS A 27 -27.79 -31.03 -24.92
C HIS A 27 -28.14 -30.71 -23.46
N HIS A 28 -27.15 -30.24 -22.69
CA HIS A 28 -27.42 -29.46 -21.49
C HIS A 28 -27.76 -28.03 -21.93
N THR A 29 -29.04 -27.71 -21.92
CA THR A 29 -29.54 -26.33 -21.88
C THR A 29 -29.10 -25.70 -20.57
N SER A 30 -27.97 -25.01 -20.57
CA SER A 30 -27.55 -24.14 -19.48
C SER A 30 -28.44 -22.90 -19.47
N GLN A 31 -29.38 -22.84 -18.52
CA GLN A 31 -30.09 -21.61 -18.21
C GLN A 31 -29.08 -20.56 -17.71
N PRO A 32 -29.20 -19.27 -18.10
CA PRO A 32 -28.36 -18.22 -17.56
C PRO A 32 -28.66 -18.01 -16.07
N LEU A 33 -27.61 -17.86 -15.27
CA LEU A 33 -27.71 -17.47 -13.86
C LEU A 33 -28.40 -16.10 -13.75
N PRO A 34 -29.26 -15.88 -12.75
CA PRO A 34 -29.89 -14.57 -12.55
C PRO A 34 -28.82 -13.51 -12.23
N PRO A 35 -29.05 -12.25 -12.65
CA PRO A 35 -28.12 -11.16 -12.36
C PRO A 35 -28.00 -10.93 -10.85
N PRO A 36 -26.84 -10.48 -10.36
CA PRO A 36 -26.68 -10.13 -8.95
C PRO A 36 -27.63 -8.99 -8.57
N PRO A 37 -28.14 -8.97 -7.31
CA PRO A 37 -29.03 -7.91 -6.86
C PRO A 37 -28.32 -6.55 -6.95
N ARG A 38 -29.04 -5.56 -7.50
CA ARG A 38 -28.56 -4.16 -7.51
C ARG A 38 -28.35 -3.69 -6.07
N PRO A 39 -27.27 -2.96 -5.76
CA PRO A 39 -27.12 -2.36 -4.44
C PRO A 39 -28.24 -1.34 -4.23
N LEU A 40 -29.09 -1.60 -3.25
CA LEU A 40 -30.14 -0.68 -2.79
C LEU A 40 -29.49 0.44 -1.97
N TRP A 41 -28.75 1.34 -2.63
CA TRP A 41 -28.48 2.66 -2.06
C TRP A 41 -29.74 3.50 -2.24
N ARG A 42 -30.57 3.55 -1.20
CA ARG A 42 -31.59 4.60 -1.09
C ARG A 42 -30.91 5.86 -0.55
N PRO A 43 -31.19 7.05 -1.11
CA PRO A 43 -30.79 8.31 -0.47
C PRO A 43 -31.36 8.36 0.95
N ALA A 44 -30.55 8.79 1.92
CA ALA A 44 -31.05 9.05 3.25
C ALA A 44 -32.14 10.14 3.19
N PRO A 45 -33.24 10.00 3.95
CA PRO A 45 -34.24 11.06 4.05
C PRO A 45 -33.60 12.33 4.67
N PRO A 46 -34.09 13.53 4.32
CA PRO A 46 -33.60 14.76 4.93
C PRO A 46 -33.85 14.72 6.44
N LEU A 47 -32.79 15.00 7.20
CA LEU A 47 -32.79 14.95 8.66
C LEU A 47 -33.74 16.03 9.24
N PRO A 48 -34.58 15.70 10.23
CA PRO A 48 -35.29 16.71 11.01
C PRO A 48 -34.28 17.51 11.85
N HIS A 49 -34.38 18.84 11.80
CA HIS A 49 -33.58 19.75 12.62
C HIS A 49 -33.84 19.53 14.12
N ARG A 50 -33.15 18.58 14.74
CA ARG A 50 -33.02 18.49 16.20
C ARG A 50 -31.61 18.89 16.59
N ARG A 51 -31.48 20.11 17.11
CA ARG A 51 -30.28 20.55 17.82
C ARG A 51 -30.14 19.70 19.08
N LEU A 52 -29.28 18.68 19.03
CA LEU A 52 -28.79 18.04 20.25
C LEU A 52 -27.74 18.95 20.90
N PRO A 53 -27.63 18.96 22.24
CA PRO A 53 -26.76 19.90 22.94
C PRO A 53 -25.30 19.60 22.63
N LEU A 54 -24.72 20.45 21.77
CA LEU A 54 -23.29 20.56 21.55
C LEU A 54 -22.62 20.90 22.88
N HIS A 55 -21.98 19.93 23.53
CA HIS A 55 -20.96 20.24 24.52
C HIS A 55 -19.76 20.86 23.78
N ARG A 56 -19.82 22.20 23.64
CA ARG A 56 -18.76 23.15 23.24
C ARG A 56 -17.71 22.62 22.25
N CYS A 57 -18.09 22.45 20.98
CA CYS A 57 -17.17 22.79 19.89
C CYS A 57 -17.09 24.32 19.82
N ARG A 58 -15.95 24.92 20.18
CA ARG A 58 -15.69 26.34 19.88
C ARG A 58 -15.65 26.51 18.35
N PRO A 59 -16.21 27.61 17.79
CA PRO A 59 -15.97 27.95 16.40
C PRO A 59 -14.47 28.20 16.21
N ALA A 60 -13.86 27.54 15.22
CA ALA A 60 -12.50 27.86 14.81
C ALA A 60 -12.47 29.30 14.28
N ARG A 61 -12.02 30.25 15.11
CA ARG A 61 -11.67 31.60 14.65
C ARG A 61 -10.30 31.54 13.99
N GLU A 62 -10.27 31.92 12.71
CA GLU A 62 -9.10 32.23 11.88
C GLU A 62 -7.90 31.29 12.05
N LEU A 63 -8.05 30.06 11.55
CA LEU A 63 -6.90 29.21 11.27
C LEU A 63 -6.23 29.69 9.98
N ARG A 64 -4.97 30.11 10.11
CA ARG A 64 -4.10 30.53 8.99
C ARG A 64 -4.10 29.49 7.88
N LYS A 65 -4.00 29.98 6.64
CA LYS A 65 -3.99 29.23 5.37
C LYS A 65 -3.34 27.84 5.50
N PRO A 66 -4.03 26.75 5.08
CA PRO A 66 -3.45 25.42 5.12
C PRO A 66 -2.21 25.36 4.22
N ARG A 67 -1.11 24.79 4.75
CA ARG A 67 0.03 24.42 3.91
C ARG A 67 -0.45 23.37 2.91
N LEU A 68 -0.27 23.69 1.63
CA LEU A 68 -0.48 22.76 0.52
C LEU A 68 0.25 21.44 0.78
N SER A 69 -0.33 20.33 0.31
CA SER A 69 0.28 19.00 0.22
C SER A 69 1.77 19.07 -0.11
N PRO A 70 2.63 18.13 0.35
CA PRO A 70 4.04 18.10 -0.08
C PRO A 70 4.11 18.29 -1.59
N SER A 71 4.62 19.44 -2.02
CA SER A 71 4.62 19.78 -3.44
C SER A 71 5.46 18.74 -4.18
N ARG A 72 5.22 18.50 -5.47
CA ARG A 72 6.02 17.55 -6.26
C ARG A 72 7.53 17.83 -6.18
N LEU A 73 7.88 19.11 -6.00
CA LEU A 73 9.25 19.58 -5.72
C LEU A 73 9.84 18.95 -4.46
N SER A 74 9.04 18.73 -3.42
CA SER A 74 9.45 18.06 -2.18
C SER A 74 9.78 16.58 -2.41
N SER A 75 8.99 15.84 -3.19
CA SER A 75 9.26 14.41 -3.48
C SER A 75 10.51 14.21 -4.34
N TYR A 76 10.73 15.05 -5.34
CA TYR A 76 11.93 14.98 -6.18
C TYR A 76 13.20 15.36 -5.41
N SER A 77 13.14 16.46 -4.64
CA SER A 77 14.27 16.90 -3.82
C SER A 77 14.63 15.87 -2.76
N PHE A 78 13.62 15.24 -2.13
CA PHE A 78 13.82 14.14 -1.20
C PHE A 78 14.52 12.95 -1.89
N SER A 79 14.03 12.55 -3.06
CA SER A 79 14.62 11.42 -3.81
C SER A 79 16.08 11.70 -4.15
N ARG A 80 16.42 12.90 -4.66
CA ARG A 80 17.82 13.28 -4.91
C ARG A 80 18.67 13.30 -3.66
N ALA A 81 18.17 13.86 -2.55
CA ALA A 81 18.88 13.90 -1.29
C ALA A 81 19.19 12.48 -0.78
N VAL A 82 18.23 11.57 -0.90
CA VAL A 82 18.39 10.15 -0.55
C VAL A 82 19.47 9.47 -1.43
N MET A 83 19.56 9.82 -2.71
CA MET A 83 20.62 9.31 -3.59
C MET A 83 22.01 9.83 -3.19
N MET A 84 22.10 11.03 -2.62
CA MET A 84 23.36 11.61 -2.12
C MET A 84 23.90 10.96 -0.85
N LEU A 85 23.15 10.04 -0.21
CA LEU A 85 23.58 9.32 0.99
C LEU A 85 24.53 8.14 0.70
N CYS A 86 24.73 7.79 -0.58
CA CYS A 86 25.54 6.63 -0.97
C CYS A 86 26.95 6.65 -0.35
N PRO A 87 27.74 7.74 -0.39
CA PRO A 87 29.09 7.75 0.18
C PRO A 87 29.12 7.49 1.69
N GLN A 88 28.16 8.03 2.44
CA GLN A 88 28.07 7.85 3.89
C GLN A 88 27.66 6.42 4.24
N ALA A 89 26.73 5.85 3.48
CA ALA A 89 26.31 4.46 3.67
C ALA A 89 27.44 3.48 3.30
N GLU A 90 28.19 3.78 2.24
CA GLU A 90 29.36 3.00 1.85
C GLU A 90 30.44 3.01 2.95
N ASP A 91 30.70 4.17 3.55
CA ASP A 91 31.63 4.29 4.68
C ASP A 91 31.18 3.46 5.89
N LEU A 92 29.88 3.41 6.18
CA LEU A 92 29.33 2.55 7.23
C LEU A 92 29.56 1.06 6.93
N VAL A 93 29.29 0.62 5.69
CA VAL A 93 29.52 -0.78 5.27
C VAL A 93 31.01 -1.12 5.38
N ARG A 94 31.90 -0.23 4.94
CA ARG A 94 33.35 -0.41 5.04
C ARG A 94 33.83 -0.56 6.48
N ARG A 95 33.30 0.26 7.41
CA ARG A 95 33.69 0.25 8.83
C ARG A 95 33.15 -0.95 9.60
N HIS A 96 31.88 -1.30 9.36
CA HIS A 96 31.19 -2.32 10.15
C HIS A 96 31.24 -3.72 9.53
N ARG A 97 31.57 -3.85 8.24
CA ARG A 97 31.67 -5.13 7.50
C ARG A 97 30.47 -6.05 7.76
N PRO A 98 29.23 -5.59 7.50
CA PRO A 98 28.04 -6.40 7.75
C PRO A 98 27.97 -7.61 6.81
N ASP A 99 27.33 -8.69 7.24
CA ASP A 99 27.12 -9.90 6.40
C ASP A 99 26.07 -9.70 5.30
N ALA A 100 25.20 -8.70 5.42
CA ALA A 100 24.14 -8.39 4.46
C ALA A 100 23.67 -6.94 4.59
N ILE A 101 23.04 -6.42 3.53
CA ILE A 101 22.30 -5.16 3.55
C ILE A 101 20.82 -5.45 3.33
N ILE A 102 19.97 -5.09 4.30
CA ILE A 102 18.53 -5.00 4.09
C ILE A 102 18.20 -3.53 3.85
N SER A 103 17.63 -3.20 2.69
CA SER A 103 17.34 -1.81 2.33
C SER A 103 16.00 -1.63 1.65
N ASP A 104 15.44 -0.44 1.82
CA ASP A 104 14.24 0.00 1.11
C ASP A 104 14.45 -0.04 -0.43
N VAL A 105 13.37 -0.31 -1.16
CA VAL A 105 13.39 -0.30 -2.63
C VAL A 105 13.82 1.07 -3.19
N ASN A 106 13.52 2.15 -2.49
CA ASN A 106 13.85 3.54 -2.87
C ASN A 106 15.35 3.88 -2.74
N LEU A 107 16.20 2.92 -2.34
CA LEU A 107 17.64 3.06 -2.20
C LEU A 107 18.38 2.15 -3.22
N PRO A 108 18.36 2.44 -4.52
CA PRO A 108 18.92 1.54 -5.53
C PRO A 108 20.46 1.46 -5.42
N TRP A 109 21.12 2.52 -4.97
CA TRP A 109 22.58 2.55 -4.77
C TRP A 109 23.09 1.52 -3.75
N THR A 110 22.25 1.01 -2.83
CA THR A 110 22.67 -0.06 -1.90
C THR A 110 23.00 -1.36 -2.63
N ALA A 111 22.51 -1.57 -3.86
CA ALA A 111 22.88 -2.74 -4.66
C ALA A 111 24.33 -2.65 -5.14
N GLN A 112 24.76 -1.45 -5.53
CA GLN A 112 26.14 -1.19 -5.95
C GLN A 112 27.09 -1.31 -4.76
N VAL A 113 26.72 -0.75 -3.60
CA VAL A 113 27.49 -0.89 -2.35
C VAL A 113 27.62 -2.36 -1.95
N ALA A 114 26.52 -3.11 -1.93
CA ALA A 114 26.54 -4.53 -1.58
C ALA A 114 27.46 -5.35 -2.52
N ARG A 115 27.38 -5.10 -3.83
CA ARG A 115 28.26 -5.73 -4.83
C ARG A 115 29.72 -5.39 -4.62
N LYS A 116 30.05 -4.14 -4.30
CA LYS A 116 31.44 -3.67 -4.09
C LYS A 116 32.13 -4.42 -2.94
N TYR A 117 31.38 -4.75 -1.90
CA TYR A 117 31.88 -5.45 -0.72
C TYR A 117 31.59 -6.96 -0.72
N ASP A 118 31.06 -7.49 -1.84
CA ASP A 118 30.70 -8.90 -2.01
C ASP A 118 29.74 -9.44 -0.93
N ILE A 119 28.72 -8.65 -0.59
CA ILE A 119 27.69 -9.03 0.39
C ILE A 119 26.29 -9.03 -0.23
N PRO A 120 25.36 -9.88 0.24
CA PRO A 120 23.99 -9.91 -0.27
C PRO A 120 23.21 -8.63 0.08
N ARG A 121 22.50 -8.09 -0.92
CA ARG A 121 21.43 -7.10 -0.71
C ARG A 121 20.07 -7.80 -0.72
N ILE A 122 19.26 -7.55 0.31
CA ILE A 122 17.88 -7.98 0.44
C ILE A 122 16.97 -6.74 0.41
N ILE A 123 15.88 -6.79 -0.37
CA ILE A 123 14.94 -5.67 -0.48
C ILE A 123 13.81 -5.80 0.56
N PHE A 124 13.43 -4.67 1.14
CA PHE A 124 12.20 -4.49 1.92
C PHE A 124 11.29 -3.46 1.23
N HIS A 125 10.10 -3.85 0.80
CA HIS A 125 9.19 -2.97 0.05
C HIS A 125 8.16 -2.22 0.93
N GLY A 126 7.96 -2.63 2.18
CA GLY A 126 6.98 -2.01 3.08
C GLY A 126 5.50 -2.14 2.68
N THR A 127 5.16 -2.93 1.66
CA THR A 127 3.79 -3.18 1.16
C THR A 127 3.50 -4.68 1.04
N CYS A 128 2.26 -5.07 0.74
CA CYS A 128 1.86 -6.46 0.52
C CYS A 128 2.34 -6.99 -0.85
N LEU A 129 2.51 -8.32 -0.94
CA LEU A 129 2.98 -8.98 -2.17
C LEU A 129 1.96 -8.88 -3.31
N PHE A 130 0.66 -8.93 -3.00
CA PHE A 130 -0.42 -8.64 -3.95
C PHE A 130 -0.15 -7.35 -4.74
N SER A 131 0.13 -6.26 -4.02
CA SER A 131 0.33 -4.94 -4.63
C SER A 131 1.61 -4.87 -5.46
N LEU A 132 2.65 -5.62 -5.08
CA LEU A 132 3.87 -5.76 -5.86
C LEU A 132 3.63 -6.52 -7.16
N CYS A 133 2.90 -7.63 -7.12
CA CYS A 133 2.54 -8.41 -8.31
C CYS A 133 1.65 -7.62 -9.26
N VAL A 134 0.66 -6.88 -8.75
CA VAL A 134 -0.16 -5.96 -9.57
C VAL A 134 0.73 -4.91 -10.22
N SER A 135 1.64 -4.30 -9.45
CA SER A 135 2.54 -3.26 -9.97
C SER A 135 3.49 -3.78 -11.05
N ASP A 136 4.06 -4.97 -10.86
CA ASP A 136 4.94 -5.62 -11.83
C ASP A 136 4.17 -5.93 -13.12
N SER A 137 3.02 -6.58 -13.01
CA SER A 137 2.18 -6.93 -14.16
C SER A 137 1.75 -5.69 -14.96
N VAL A 138 1.23 -4.68 -14.29
CA VAL A 138 0.81 -3.43 -14.94
C VAL A 138 1.98 -2.73 -15.62
N THR A 139 3.17 -2.75 -15.02
CA THR A 139 4.38 -2.15 -15.61
C THR A 139 4.84 -2.91 -16.85
N ARG A 140 4.81 -4.25 -16.83
CA ARG A 140 5.29 -5.11 -17.93
C ARG A 140 4.33 -5.15 -19.11
N TYR A 141 3.05 -5.34 -18.84
CA TYR A 141 2.05 -5.61 -19.87
C TYR A 141 1.26 -4.38 -20.32
N ARG A 142 1.31 -3.30 -19.52
CA ARG A 142 0.66 -2.01 -19.82
C ARG A 142 -0.80 -2.17 -20.30
N PRO A 143 -1.64 -2.95 -19.59
CA PRO A 143 -2.99 -3.30 -20.04
C PRO A 143 -3.96 -2.10 -20.14
N TYR A 144 -3.54 -0.94 -19.66
CA TYR A 144 -4.27 0.33 -19.73
C TYR A 144 -4.03 1.10 -21.03
N GLU A 145 -3.12 0.65 -21.90
CA GLU A 145 -2.88 1.27 -23.20
C GLU A 145 -4.04 0.98 -24.16
N GLY A 146 -4.57 2.02 -24.79
CA GLY A 146 -5.74 1.91 -25.68
C GLY A 146 -7.10 1.95 -24.97
N ILE A 147 -7.13 2.22 -23.65
CA ILE A 147 -8.37 2.47 -22.91
C ILE A 147 -8.67 3.97 -22.91
N ASP A 148 -9.84 4.32 -23.43
CA ASP A 148 -10.27 5.71 -23.62
C ASP A 148 -10.82 6.35 -22.33
N SER A 149 -11.47 5.57 -21.46
CA SER A 149 -12.08 6.05 -20.22
C SER A 149 -11.24 5.70 -18.98
N ASP A 150 -11.00 6.67 -18.11
CA ASP A 150 -10.27 6.45 -16.85
C ASP A 150 -11.04 5.55 -15.85
N TYR A 151 -12.32 5.27 -16.11
CA TYR A 151 -13.18 4.42 -15.28
C TYR A 151 -13.48 3.05 -15.91
N GLU A 152 -13.02 2.82 -17.13
CA GLU A 152 -13.18 1.52 -17.78
C GLU A 152 -12.31 0.47 -17.10
N LEU A 153 -12.91 -0.69 -16.84
CA LEU A 153 -12.26 -1.79 -16.15
C LEU A 153 -11.48 -2.65 -17.15
N PHE A 154 -10.27 -3.01 -16.76
CA PHE A 154 -9.46 -4.01 -17.43
C PHE A 154 -8.90 -5.02 -16.41
N LEU A 155 -8.61 -6.23 -16.88
CA LEU A 155 -8.01 -7.26 -16.04
C LEU A 155 -6.51 -7.07 -15.96
N VAL A 156 -5.95 -7.17 -14.75
CA VAL A 156 -4.50 -7.22 -14.55
C VAL A 156 -3.97 -8.56 -15.07
N PRO A 157 -3.06 -8.58 -16.06
CA PRO A 157 -2.58 -9.83 -16.64
C PRO A 157 -1.78 -10.68 -15.65
N VAL A 158 -1.74 -12.00 -15.88
CA VAL A 158 -0.76 -12.93 -15.28
C VAL A 158 -0.83 -13.06 -13.75
N LEU A 159 -1.83 -12.48 -13.09
CA LEU A 159 -2.06 -12.72 -11.66
C LEU A 159 -2.72 -14.08 -11.41
N PRO A 160 -2.57 -14.65 -10.18
CA PRO A 160 -3.29 -15.85 -9.77
C PRO A 160 -4.81 -15.73 -9.90
N GLU A 161 -5.32 -14.52 -9.63
CA GLU A 161 -6.75 -14.20 -9.65
C GLU A 161 -7.09 -13.18 -10.75
N LYS A 162 -8.36 -13.15 -11.16
CA LYS A 162 -8.88 -12.11 -12.07
C LYS A 162 -9.13 -10.82 -11.28
N VAL A 163 -8.21 -9.89 -11.38
CA VAL A 163 -8.31 -8.59 -10.70
C VAL A 163 -8.71 -7.51 -11.72
N PRO A 164 -9.97 -7.03 -11.71
CA PRO A 164 -10.38 -5.87 -12.51
C PRO A 164 -9.92 -4.57 -11.83
N ILE A 165 -9.27 -3.68 -12.57
CA ILE A 165 -8.91 -2.33 -12.11
C ILE A 165 -9.24 -1.29 -13.19
N ALA A 166 -9.34 -0.03 -12.78
CA ALA A 166 -9.46 1.12 -13.68
C ALA A 166 -8.25 2.05 -13.54
N ARG A 167 -7.99 2.87 -14.57
CA ARG A 167 -6.88 3.86 -14.55
C ARG A 167 -7.00 4.85 -13.40
N SER A 168 -8.22 5.26 -13.05
CA SER A 168 -8.51 6.16 -11.93
C SER A 168 -8.11 5.60 -10.55
N TRP A 169 -7.97 4.29 -10.41
CA TRP A 169 -7.54 3.63 -9.16
C TRP A 169 -6.02 3.48 -9.08
N MET A 170 -5.32 3.64 -10.20
CA MET A 170 -3.88 3.43 -10.27
C MET A 170 -3.12 4.65 -9.75
N PRO A 171 -1.99 4.42 -9.06
CA PRO A 171 -1.12 5.51 -8.64
C PRO A 171 -0.66 6.37 -9.82
N SER A 172 -0.64 7.69 -9.63
CA SER A 172 -0.25 8.64 -10.68
C SER A 172 1.14 8.39 -11.30
N ARG A 173 2.03 7.65 -10.61
CA ARG A 173 3.36 7.23 -11.11
C ARG A 173 3.30 6.44 -12.43
N PHE A 174 2.21 5.75 -12.71
CA PHE A 174 2.03 5.02 -13.98
C PHE A 174 1.75 5.95 -15.17
N PHE A 175 1.22 7.15 -14.91
CA PHE A 175 0.80 8.09 -15.95
C PHE A 175 1.59 9.39 -15.95
N ARG A 176 2.34 9.69 -14.88
CA ARG A 176 3.00 10.97 -14.69
C ARG A 176 4.45 10.81 -14.28
N ARG A 177 5.29 11.71 -14.78
CA ARG A 177 6.69 11.81 -14.44
C ARG A 177 6.87 12.34 -13.01
N LEU A 178 7.21 11.47 -12.06
CA LEU A 178 7.49 11.83 -10.65
C LEU A 178 8.97 12.15 -10.34
N GLY A 179 9.81 12.39 -11.35
CA GLY A 179 11.24 12.72 -11.16
C GLY A 179 12.14 11.56 -10.70
N LEU A 180 11.57 10.38 -10.45
CA LEU A 180 12.31 9.13 -10.22
C LEU A 180 12.75 8.46 -11.52
N GLN A 181 12.28 8.91 -12.71
CA GLN A 181 12.66 8.27 -13.97
C GLN A 181 14.14 8.37 -14.28
N ASP A 182 14.79 9.44 -13.81
CA ASP A 182 16.23 9.64 -13.99
C ASP A 182 17.05 8.51 -13.36
N PHE A 183 16.44 7.78 -12.40
CA PHE A 183 17.03 6.65 -11.70
C PHE A 183 16.35 5.31 -12.03
N SER A 184 15.42 5.26 -13.00
CA SER A 184 14.68 4.04 -13.34
C SER A 184 15.58 2.86 -13.69
N ALA A 185 16.71 3.14 -14.37
CA ALA A 185 17.69 2.11 -14.71
C ALA A 185 18.34 1.53 -13.45
N ASP A 186 18.73 2.39 -12.50
CA ASP A 186 19.33 2.00 -11.23
C ASP A 186 18.35 1.16 -10.39
N PHE A 187 17.08 1.57 -10.34
CA PHE A 187 16.02 0.81 -9.67
C PHE A 187 15.84 -0.58 -10.28
N ALA A 188 15.72 -0.65 -11.61
CA ALA A 188 15.51 -1.91 -12.30
C ALA A 188 16.74 -2.83 -12.16
N GLU A 189 17.96 -2.29 -12.18
CA GLU A 189 19.18 -3.06 -11.93
C GLU A 189 19.25 -3.55 -10.47
N ALA A 190 18.93 -2.69 -9.51
CA ALA A 190 18.93 -3.02 -8.10
C ALA A 190 17.94 -4.14 -7.75
N GLU A 191 16.72 -4.07 -8.29
CA GLU A 191 15.71 -5.12 -8.11
C GLU A 191 16.15 -6.43 -8.78
N ARG A 192 16.68 -6.38 -10.01
CA ARG A 192 17.17 -7.59 -10.70
C ARG A 192 18.30 -8.27 -9.94
N ASN A 193 19.17 -7.52 -9.28
CA ASN A 193 20.37 -8.04 -8.63
C ASN A 193 20.21 -8.28 -7.12
N THR A 194 19.01 -8.12 -6.56
CA THR A 194 18.79 -8.47 -5.15
C THR A 194 18.92 -9.98 -4.91
N TYR A 195 19.43 -10.35 -3.75
CA TYR A 195 19.49 -11.73 -3.27
C TYR A 195 18.09 -12.29 -2.99
N GLY A 196 17.19 -11.46 -2.47
CA GLY A 196 15.79 -11.81 -2.27
C GLY A 196 15.01 -10.70 -1.56
N VAL A 197 13.79 -11.01 -1.16
CA VAL A 197 12.82 -10.04 -0.65
C VAL A 197 12.32 -10.44 0.71
N VAL A 198 12.41 -9.53 1.68
CA VAL A 198 11.73 -9.63 2.96
C VAL A 198 10.43 -8.86 2.87
N ALA A 199 9.32 -9.55 3.10
CA ALA A 199 7.97 -9.00 3.01
C ALA A 199 7.36 -8.85 4.41
N ASN A 200 6.82 -7.67 4.71
CA ASN A 200 6.04 -7.43 5.93
C ASN A 200 4.62 -8.00 5.77
N THR A 201 4.54 -9.32 5.69
CA THR A 201 3.32 -10.09 5.55
C THR A 201 3.51 -11.46 6.20
N LEU A 202 2.43 -12.19 6.42
CA LEU A 202 2.45 -13.57 6.89
C LEU A 202 1.96 -14.50 5.77
N PHE A 203 2.53 -15.70 5.68
CA PHE A 203 2.28 -16.61 4.56
C PHE A 203 0.78 -16.92 4.39
N GLU A 204 0.08 -17.12 5.49
CA GLU A 204 -1.34 -17.47 5.54
C GLU A 204 -2.28 -16.35 5.03
N ILE A 205 -1.84 -15.08 4.98
CA ILE A 205 -2.66 -13.97 4.44
C ILE A 205 -2.66 -13.96 2.90
N GLU A 206 -1.52 -14.23 2.27
CA GLU A 206 -1.38 -14.10 0.82
C GLU A 206 -0.50 -15.21 0.18
N PRO A 207 -0.81 -16.50 0.44
CA PRO A 207 0.07 -17.62 0.06
C PRO A 207 0.32 -17.70 -1.45
N GLN A 208 -0.74 -17.46 -2.24
CA GLN A 208 -0.63 -17.45 -3.70
C GLN A 208 0.31 -16.35 -4.22
N TYR A 209 0.40 -15.22 -3.52
CA TYR A 209 1.25 -14.10 -3.92
C TYR A 209 2.70 -14.26 -3.44
N VAL A 210 2.94 -14.99 -2.36
CA VAL A 210 4.30 -15.46 -1.98
C VAL A 210 4.89 -16.30 -3.11
N ASP A 211 4.17 -17.33 -3.54
CA ASP A 211 4.62 -18.22 -4.62
C ASP A 211 4.70 -17.50 -5.95
N HIS A 212 3.67 -16.71 -6.29
CA HIS A 212 3.62 -16.01 -7.56
C HIS A 212 4.73 -14.97 -7.68
N TYR A 213 4.97 -14.15 -6.65
CA TYR A 213 6.05 -13.17 -6.65
C TYR A 213 7.42 -13.85 -6.80
N GLY A 214 7.66 -14.93 -6.05
CA GLY A 214 8.89 -15.72 -6.19
C GLY A 214 9.08 -16.27 -7.60
N LYS A 215 8.01 -16.76 -8.23
CA LYS A 215 8.04 -17.32 -9.59
C LYS A 215 8.32 -16.26 -10.66
N ILE A 216 7.69 -15.09 -10.61
CA ILE A 216 7.85 -14.06 -11.65
C ILE A 216 9.19 -13.30 -11.54
N THR A 217 9.74 -13.21 -10.32
CA THR A 217 11.01 -12.52 -10.07
C THR A 217 12.22 -13.45 -10.05
N GLY A 218 12.00 -14.75 -9.82
CA GLY A 218 13.06 -15.72 -9.54
C GLY A 218 13.75 -15.48 -8.19
N LYS A 219 13.15 -14.69 -7.30
CA LYS A 219 13.72 -14.31 -6.01
C LYS A 219 13.14 -15.12 -4.87
N LYS A 220 13.97 -15.39 -3.87
CA LYS A 220 13.49 -15.94 -2.60
C LYS A 220 12.70 -14.88 -1.84
N VAL A 221 11.54 -15.26 -1.32
CA VAL A 221 10.65 -14.39 -0.54
C VAL A 221 10.60 -14.91 0.89
N TRP A 222 10.80 -14.02 1.86
CA TRP A 222 10.65 -14.29 3.28
C TRP A 222 9.48 -13.46 3.84
N PRO A 223 8.30 -14.06 4.06
CA PRO A 223 7.22 -13.42 4.80
C PRO A 223 7.58 -13.44 6.30
N VAL A 224 7.84 -12.27 6.88
CA VAL A 224 8.29 -12.13 8.30
C VAL A 224 7.36 -11.22 9.12
N GLY A 225 6.23 -10.83 8.55
CA GLY A 225 5.30 -9.91 9.15
C GLY A 225 4.24 -10.60 10.03
N PRO A 226 3.37 -9.81 10.68
CA PRO A 226 3.43 -8.35 10.72
C PRO A 226 4.52 -7.88 11.70
N VAL A 227 5.54 -7.17 11.18
CA VAL A 227 6.72 -6.76 11.97
C VAL A 227 6.38 -5.78 13.09
N SER A 228 5.17 -5.23 13.10
CA SER A 228 4.66 -4.40 14.19
C SER A 228 4.57 -5.16 15.52
N LEU A 229 4.44 -6.49 15.49
CA LEU A 229 4.30 -7.33 16.67
C LEU A 229 5.64 -7.63 17.38
N CYS A 230 6.78 -7.16 16.85
CA CYS A 230 8.08 -7.42 17.46
C CYS A 230 8.40 -6.54 18.69
N ASN A 231 7.58 -5.51 18.96
CA ASN A 231 7.79 -4.66 20.12
C ASN A 231 7.17 -5.30 21.37
N GLU A 232 7.95 -5.47 22.43
CA GLU A 232 7.43 -5.86 23.76
C GLU A 232 6.45 -4.81 24.30
N GLU A 233 5.45 -5.28 25.06
CA GLU A 233 4.33 -4.48 25.54
C GLU A 233 4.79 -3.29 26.40
N GLY A 234 4.36 -2.07 26.04
CA GLY A 234 4.18 -0.97 26.99
C GLY A 234 5.02 0.28 26.76
N LEU A 235 6.33 0.17 26.50
CA LEU A 235 7.22 1.35 26.51
C LEU A 235 7.55 1.89 25.12
N THR A 236 7.83 1.03 24.13
CA THR A 236 8.32 1.47 22.81
C THR A 236 7.22 1.86 21.83
N MET A 237 5.95 1.50 22.08
CA MET A 237 4.82 1.88 21.21
C MET A 237 4.16 3.19 21.63
N ALA A 238 4.13 3.50 22.93
CA ALA A 238 3.47 4.71 23.45
C ALA A 238 4.22 6.01 23.07
N ASP A 239 5.55 5.90 22.87
CA ASP A 239 6.41 7.02 22.48
C ASP A 239 6.56 7.18 20.95
N ARG A 240 5.95 6.31 20.15
CA ARG A 240 5.95 6.44 18.68
C ARG A 240 4.89 7.43 18.23
N GLY A 241 5.32 8.66 17.94
CA GLY A 241 4.49 9.71 17.36
C GLY A 241 4.39 10.95 18.23
N ASN A 242 3.63 11.95 17.77
CA ASN A 242 3.39 13.15 18.55
C ASN A 242 2.36 12.87 19.66
N ARG A 243 2.54 13.54 20.80
CA ARG A 243 1.58 13.46 21.92
C ARG A 243 0.21 13.92 21.44
N THR A 244 -0.80 13.10 21.68
CA THR A 244 -2.19 13.43 21.41
C THR A 244 -2.70 14.46 22.43
N SER A 245 -3.65 15.30 22.01
CA SER A 245 -4.33 16.23 22.92
C SER A 245 -5.23 15.50 23.94
N ILE A 246 -5.64 14.27 23.62
CA ILE A 246 -6.42 13.39 24.50
C ILE A 246 -5.48 12.44 25.22
N GLU A 247 -5.63 12.36 26.54
CA GLU A 247 -4.89 11.41 27.37
C GLU A 247 -5.35 9.97 27.10
N LYS A 248 -4.40 9.03 27.02
CA LYS A 248 -4.66 7.60 26.78
C LYS A 248 -5.75 7.04 27.70
N GLY A 249 -5.69 7.35 29.00
CA GLY A 249 -6.66 6.86 29.99
C GLY A 249 -8.09 7.33 29.71
N GLN A 250 -8.27 8.57 29.26
CA GLN A 250 -9.58 9.13 28.93
C GLN A 250 -10.19 8.45 27.69
N CYS A 251 -9.37 8.25 26.65
CA CYS A 251 -9.80 7.55 25.43
C CYS A 251 -10.23 6.10 25.73
N LEU A 252 -9.44 5.37 26.51
CA LEU A 252 -9.76 3.98 26.89
C LEU A 252 -11.00 3.89 27.78
N SER A 253 -11.15 4.81 28.75
CA SER A 253 -12.35 4.88 29.59
C SER A 253 -13.62 5.14 28.75
N TRP A 254 -13.53 6.06 27.77
CA TRP A 254 -14.64 6.30 26.84
C TRP A 254 -14.95 5.07 25.98
N LEU A 255 -13.94 4.36 25.46
CA LEU A 255 -14.15 3.11 24.72
C LEU A 255 -14.83 2.03 25.56
N ASN A 256 -14.41 1.86 26.82
CA ASN A 256 -15.02 0.89 27.75
C ASN A 256 -16.50 1.18 28.06
N SER A 257 -16.98 2.41 27.81
CA SER A 257 -18.38 2.79 27.98
C SER A 257 -19.28 2.45 26.79
N LYS A 258 -18.72 1.89 25.70
CA LYS A 258 -19.43 1.60 24.44
C LYS A 258 -19.62 0.09 24.25
N GLU A 259 -20.63 -0.26 23.47
CA GLU A 259 -20.89 -1.65 23.11
C GLU A 259 -19.75 -2.20 22.22
N PRO A 260 -19.48 -3.52 22.27
CA PRO A 260 -18.52 -4.14 21.38
C PRO A 260 -18.82 -3.85 19.91
N ASN A 261 -17.79 -3.55 19.12
CA ASN A 261 -17.89 -3.25 17.69
C ASN A 261 -18.78 -2.03 17.34
N SER A 262 -19.05 -1.11 18.29
CA SER A 262 -19.95 0.04 18.07
C SER A 262 -19.25 1.36 17.81
N VAL A 263 -17.93 1.38 17.62
CA VAL A 263 -17.11 2.59 17.47
C VAL A 263 -16.31 2.54 16.18
N ILE A 264 -16.38 3.62 15.40
CA ILE A 264 -15.55 3.82 14.20
C ILE A 264 -14.24 4.50 14.60
N TYR A 265 -13.10 3.90 14.26
CA TYR A 265 -11.80 4.57 14.37
C TYR A 265 -11.40 5.15 13.01
N VAL A 266 -11.17 6.46 12.96
CA VAL A 266 -10.75 7.19 11.76
C VAL A 266 -9.37 7.79 11.98
N CYS A 267 -8.38 7.28 11.25
CA CYS A 267 -7.02 7.78 11.25
C CYS A 267 -6.38 7.56 9.89
N PHE A 268 -5.84 8.64 9.30
CA PHE A 268 -5.20 8.61 7.98
C PHE A 268 -3.66 8.59 8.07
N GLY A 269 -3.11 8.47 9.28
CA GLY A 269 -1.67 8.51 9.51
C GLY A 269 -1.04 9.90 9.34
N SER A 270 0.25 10.00 9.65
CA SER A 270 0.99 11.26 9.68
C SER A 270 1.37 11.81 8.30
N LEU A 271 1.39 10.95 7.27
CA LEU A 271 1.77 11.30 5.90
C LEU A 271 0.63 11.94 5.10
N CYS A 272 -0.62 11.73 5.51
CA CYS A 272 -1.78 12.30 4.85
C CYS A 272 -2.00 13.76 5.27
N VAL A 273 -2.25 14.63 4.28
CA VAL A 273 -2.61 16.03 4.47
C VAL A 273 -3.86 16.30 3.65
N PHE A 274 -4.92 16.76 4.31
CA PHE A 274 -6.21 17.06 3.68
C PHE A 274 -6.41 18.56 3.57
N ALA A 275 -7.12 18.97 2.50
CA ALA A 275 -7.70 20.29 2.45
C ALA A 275 -8.79 20.43 3.53
N GLU A 276 -8.99 21.65 4.02
CA GLU A 276 -10.00 21.94 5.04
C GLU A 276 -11.40 21.48 4.62
N SER A 277 -11.78 21.72 3.36
CA SER A 277 -13.06 21.25 2.81
C SER A 277 -13.22 19.73 2.92
N GLN A 278 -12.16 18.96 2.70
CA GLN A 278 -12.22 17.50 2.85
C GLN A 278 -12.40 17.07 4.31
N LEU A 279 -11.78 17.79 5.26
CA LEU A 279 -12.00 17.54 6.68
C LEU A 279 -13.45 17.88 7.09
N VAL A 280 -14.01 18.97 6.58
CA VAL A 280 -15.41 19.35 6.81
C VAL A 280 -16.36 18.25 6.33
N GLU A 281 -16.18 17.75 5.11
CA GLU A 281 -17.02 16.67 4.58
C GLU A 281 -16.89 15.36 5.39
N ILE A 282 -15.68 15.01 5.84
CA ILE A 282 -15.48 13.86 6.73
C ILE A 282 -16.23 14.06 8.06
N GLY A 283 -16.14 15.25 8.66
CA GLY A 283 -16.83 15.58 9.91
C GLY A 283 -18.35 15.51 9.78
N LEU A 284 -18.91 16.09 8.72
CA LEU A 284 -20.34 16.03 8.42
C LEU A 284 -20.82 14.59 8.18
N GLY A 285 -20.03 13.78 7.46
CA GLY A 285 -20.32 12.36 7.25
C GLY A 285 -20.32 11.55 8.55
N LEU A 286 -19.37 11.82 9.45
CA LEU A 286 -19.32 11.17 10.76
C LEU A 286 -20.51 11.55 11.64
N GLU A 287 -20.89 12.83 11.67
CA GLU A 287 -22.08 13.29 12.40
C GLU A 287 -23.36 12.65 11.85
N ALA A 288 -23.54 12.65 10.53
CA ALA A 288 -24.71 12.06 9.87
C ALA A 288 -24.79 10.54 10.02
N SER A 289 -23.66 9.85 10.25
CA SER A 289 -23.62 8.40 10.46
C SER A 289 -24.29 7.95 11.75
N MET A 290 -24.48 8.87 12.72
CA MET A 290 -24.99 8.59 14.07
C MET A 290 -24.21 7.51 14.84
N CYS A 291 -23.01 7.14 14.36
CA CYS A 291 -22.14 6.18 15.01
C CYS A 291 -21.28 6.87 16.07
N ASN A 292 -20.86 6.12 17.11
CA ASN A 292 -19.77 6.57 17.96
C ASN A 292 -18.47 6.54 17.13
N PHE A 293 -17.63 7.56 17.24
CA PHE A 293 -16.35 7.58 16.52
C PHE A 293 -15.22 8.18 17.34
N ILE A 294 -14.00 7.73 17.03
CA ILE A 294 -12.74 8.38 17.40
C ILE A 294 -12.12 8.84 16.09
N TRP A 295 -11.93 10.15 15.93
CA TRP A 295 -11.31 10.73 14.76
C TRP A 295 -10.02 11.45 15.12
N VAL A 296 -8.90 10.95 14.60
CA VAL A 296 -7.58 11.56 14.76
C VAL A 296 -7.39 12.62 13.67
N VAL A 297 -7.45 13.89 14.07
CA VAL A 297 -7.21 15.04 13.21
C VAL A 297 -5.85 15.65 13.54
N ARG A 298 -5.12 16.04 12.51
CA ARG A 298 -3.85 16.73 12.67
C ARG A 298 -4.11 18.23 12.81
N ASP A 299 -3.62 18.83 13.88
CA ASP A 299 -3.57 20.28 14.01
C ASP A 299 -2.69 20.86 12.90
N GLY A 300 -3.21 21.82 12.14
CA GLY A 300 -2.51 22.48 11.04
C GLY A 300 -1.29 23.32 11.46
N THR A 301 -0.86 23.22 12.71
CA THR A 301 0.16 24.07 13.35
C THR A 301 1.33 23.25 13.88
N GLY A 302 2.37 23.12 13.07
CA GLY A 302 3.76 23.07 13.55
C GLY A 302 4.52 24.11 12.71
N ASP A 303 5.15 25.16 13.23
CA ASP A 303 5.68 25.43 14.57
C ASP A 303 5.37 26.88 14.97
N GLY A 304 5.09 27.14 16.25
CA GLY A 304 4.88 28.50 16.78
C GLY A 304 4.22 28.52 18.14
N VAL A 305 5.05 28.67 19.18
CA VAL A 305 4.64 29.00 20.55
C VAL A 305 3.88 30.34 20.57
N ALA A 306 2.77 30.40 21.29
CA ALA A 306 2.31 31.63 21.92
C ALA A 306 1.52 31.29 23.19
N LEU A 307 2.17 31.49 24.34
CA LEU A 307 1.47 31.79 25.60
C LEU A 307 0.73 33.12 25.42
N GLY A 308 -0.48 33.21 25.99
CA GLY A 308 -1.24 34.45 26.06
C GLY A 308 -2.30 34.35 27.14
N ASP A 309 -1.94 34.85 28.32
CA ASP A 309 -2.75 34.98 29.52
C ASP A 309 -4.09 35.70 29.29
N LEU A 310 -5.15 35.15 29.87
CA LEU A 310 -6.41 35.86 30.09
C LEU A 310 -6.31 36.66 31.39
N ARG A 311 -6.03 37.96 31.27
CA ARG A 311 -6.51 38.95 32.25
C ARG A 311 -7.81 39.58 31.74
N ARG A 312 -8.73 39.71 32.70
CA ARG A 312 -10.00 40.47 32.76
C ARG A 312 -9.94 41.77 31.93
N GLU A 313 -11.01 42.31 31.35
CA GLU A 313 -12.45 42.35 31.68
C GLU A 313 -13.29 42.29 30.40
#